data_AF-A0A6S5U1L7-F1
#
_entry.id   AF-A0A6S5U1L7-F1
#
_cell.length_a   1.000
_cell.length_b   1.000
_cell.length_c   1.000
_cell.angle_alpha   90.00
_cell.angle_beta   90.00
_cell.angle_gamma   90.00
#
_symmetry.space_group_name_H-M   'P 1'
#
loop_
_entity.id
_entity.type
_entity.pdbx_description
1 polymer ?
#
loop_
_entity_poly.entity_id
_entity_poly.type
_entity_poly.pdbx_seq_one_letter_code
_entity_poly.pdbx_strand_id
1 'polypeptide(L)'
;MKDPYASGFWCSVTILGTLTAGYFYGIRHVHSMDHALQFMYAAAAITAAVALCALAWSAWQQLRLNKREVIQGHTLVTIWNTKVALRRVETVFDRYFWGSYWHSGRTFEEVMGELKGTPLEQSLDALKRQCRELDREIRDHQHRWLANARDLSSVATAMARERYQLDLCDPQGRDGGNTAVLNRDLEVLVYTWSARLRSFDHQLDELERAYH
;
A
#
# COMPACT_ATOMS: atom_id res chain seq x y z
N MET A 1 -17.75 -14.13 -2.00
CA MET A 1 -17.86 -14.26 -0.53
C MET A 1 -18.66 -15.52 -0.25
N LYS A 2 -18.10 -16.50 0.46
CA LYS A 2 -18.78 -17.75 0.81
C LYS A 2 -19.51 -17.48 2.13
N ASP A 3 -20.84 -17.53 2.13
CA ASP A 3 -21.65 -17.09 3.26
C ASP A 3 -21.22 -17.80 4.56
N PRO A 4 -20.79 -17.06 5.59
CA PRO A 4 -20.31 -17.66 6.85
C PRO A 4 -21.40 -18.47 7.56
N TYR A 5 -22.67 -18.17 7.29
CA TYR A 5 -23.85 -18.86 7.81
C TYR A 5 -24.05 -20.28 7.28
N ALA A 6 -23.45 -20.63 6.14
CA ALA A 6 -23.63 -21.95 5.54
C ALA A 6 -23.11 -23.06 6.46
N SER A 7 -21.96 -22.87 7.09
CA SER A 7 -21.35 -23.89 7.95
C SER A 7 -22.18 -24.18 9.22
N GLY A 8 -22.73 -23.15 9.86
CA GLY A 8 -23.59 -23.28 11.03
C GLY A 8 -24.92 -23.99 10.71
N PHE A 9 -25.50 -23.69 9.54
CA PHE A 9 -26.71 -24.36 9.04
C PHE A 9 -26.50 -25.86 8.79
N TRP A 10 -25.40 -26.24 8.14
CA TRP A 10 -25.11 -27.67 7.93
C TRP A 10 -24.79 -28.41 9.23
N CYS A 11 -24.17 -27.73 10.20
CA CYS A 11 -23.93 -28.29 11.54
C CYS A 11 -25.25 -28.53 12.29
N SER A 12 -26.20 -27.58 12.27
CA SER A 12 -27.49 -27.77 12.93
C SER A 12 -28.33 -28.88 12.26
N VAL A 13 -28.30 -28.98 10.92
CA VAL A 13 -29.00 -30.04 10.17
C VAL A 13 -28.42 -31.42 10.47
N THR A 14 -27.11 -31.55 10.60
CA THR A 14 -26.46 -32.84 10.94
C THR A 14 -26.71 -33.25 12.38
N ILE A 15 -26.71 -32.31 13.33
CA ILE A 15 -27.08 -32.57 14.74
C ILE A 15 -28.55 -33.00 14.83
N LEU A 16 -29.46 -32.29 14.15
CA LEU A 16 -30.86 -32.64 14.13
C LEU A 16 -31.07 -34.02 13.50
N GLY A 17 -30.44 -34.30 12.36
CA GLY A 17 -30.53 -35.59 11.68
C GLY A 17 -30.03 -36.75 12.54
N THR A 18 -28.90 -36.60 13.22
CA THR A 18 -28.33 -37.64 14.10
C THR A 18 -29.17 -37.89 15.35
N LEU A 19 -29.70 -36.83 15.99
CA LEU A 19 -30.62 -36.97 17.13
C LEU A 19 -31.92 -37.66 16.72
N THR A 20 -32.49 -37.28 15.57
CA THR A 20 -33.76 -37.86 15.08
C THR A 20 -33.56 -39.33 14.72
N ALA A 21 -32.45 -39.67 14.03
CA ALA A 21 -32.12 -41.05 13.69
C ALA A 21 -31.86 -41.90 14.95
N GLY A 22 -31.14 -41.37 15.94
CA GLY A 22 -30.90 -42.05 17.22
C GLY A 22 -32.18 -42.34 18.00
N TYR A 23 -33.11 -41.39 18.05
CA TYR A 23 -34.43 -41.56 18.67
C TYR A 23 -35.26 -42.65 17.99
N PHE A 24 -35.38 -42.61 16.65
CA PHE A 24 -36.15 -43.61 15.91
C PHE A 24 -35.52 -45.01 15.94
N TYR A 25 -34.18 -45.10 15.90
CA TYR A 25 -33.48 -46.38 15.97
C TYR A 25 -33.60 -47.02 17.36
N GLY A 26 -33.51 -46.21 18.43
CA GLY A 26 -33.71 -46.66 19.81
C GLY A 26 -35.11 -47.21 20.07
N ILE A 27 -36.15 -46.50 19.62
CA ILE A 27 -37.55 -46.95 19.75
C ILE A 27 -37.82 -48.23 18.96
N ARG A 28 -37.23 -48.36 17.76
CA ARG A 28 -37.52 -49.47 16.85
C ARG A 28 -36.91 -50.80 17.29
N HIS A 29 -35.75 -50.80 17.96
CA HIS A 29 -35.02 -52.04 18.23
C HIS A 29 -34.95 -52.48 19.69
N VAL A 30 -35.14 -51.58 20.65
CA VAL A 30 -34.86 -51.88 22.05
C VAL A 30 -36.03 -51.42 22.91
N HIS A 31 -36.98 -52.31 23.18
CA HIS A 31 -38.12 -52.07 24.08
C HIS A 31 -37.70 -51.90 25.57
N SER A 32 -36.44 -51.59 25.86
CA SER A 32 -35.90 -51.34 27.20
C SER A 32 -35.29 -49.94 27.31
N MET A 33 -35.82 -49.13 28.23
CA MET A 33 -35.48 -47.70 28.38
C MET A 33 -34.00 -47.45 28.71
N ASP A 34 -33.35 -48.32 29.48
CA ASP A 34 -31.97 -48.10 29.95
C ASP A 34 -30.93 -48.16 28.83
N HIS A 35 -31.10 -49.06 27.86
CA HIS A 35 -30.16 -49.17 26.73
C HIS A 35 -30.36 -48.02 25.73
N ALA A 36 -31.61 -47.57 25.52
CA ALA A 36 -31.91 -46.41 24.67
C ALA A 36 -31.26 -45.12 25.21
N LEU A 37 -31.23 -44.93 26.53
CA LEU A 37 -30.54 -43.80 27.16
C LEU A 37 -29.02 -43.82 26.89
N GLN A 38 -28.36 -44.98 26.99
CA GLN A 38 -26.92 -45.10 26.72
C GLN A 38 -26.57 -44.79 25.26
N PHE A 39 -27.37 -45.25 24.30
CA PHE A 39 -27.18 -44.90 22.88
C PHE A 39 -27.38 -43.41 22.62
N MET A 40 -28.35 -42.79 23.28
CA MET A 40 -28.59 -41.35 23.17
C MET A 40 -27.42 -40.53 23.73
N TYR A 41 -26.87 -40.91 24.90
CA TYR A 41 -25.69 -40.25 25.47
C TYR A 41 -24.44 -40.44 24.59
N ALA A 42 -24.22 -41.63 24.03
CA ALA A 42 -23.11 -41.89 23.11
C ALA A 42 -23.26 -41.06 21.81
N ALA A 43 -24.46 -41.00 21.24
CA ALA A 43 -24.73 -40.18 20.06
C ALA A 43 -24.51 -38.69 20.35
N ALA A 44 -24.98 -38.19 21.49
CA ALA A 44 -24.77 -36.81 21.94
C ALA A 44 -23.29 -36.49 22.17
N ALA A 45 -22.51 -37.40 22.75
CA ALA A 45 -21.08 -37.23 22.95
C ALA A 45 -20.33 -37.10 21.62
N ILE A 46 -20.69 -37.90 20.61
CA ILE A 46 -20.09 -37.83 19.27
C ILE A 46 -20.46 -36.52 18.59
N THR A 47 -21.72 -36.08 18.67
CA THR A 47 -22.13 -34.79 18.09
C THR A 47 -21.43 -33.61 18.77
N ALA A 48 -21.31 -33.64 20.11
CA ALA A 48 -20.58 -32.63 20.85
C ALA A 48 -19.09 -32.58 20.47
N ALA A 49 -18.44 -33.73 20.36
CA ALA A 49 -17.03 -33.81 19.95
C ALA A 49 -16.81 -33.25 18.54
N VAL A 50 -17.65 -33.63 17.57
CA VAL A 50 -17.58 -33.12 16.20
C VAL A 50 -17.84 -31.62 16.14
N ALA A 51 -18.81 -31.12 16.91
CA ALA A 51 -19.10 -29.68 16.99
C ALA A 51 -17.91 -28.89 17.54
N LEU A 52 -17.26 -29.37 18.61
CA LEU A 52 -16.06 -28.74 19.17
C LEU A 52 -14.89 -28.73 18.17
N CYS A 53 -14.66 -29.85 17.47
CA CYS A 53 -13.64 -29.91 16.42
C CYS A 53 -13.92 -28.94 15.27
N ALA A 54 -15.17 -28.81 14.83
CA ALA A 54 -15.56 -27.87 13.78
C ALA A 54 -15.37 -26.40 14.20
N LEU A 55 -15.73 -26.05 15.44
CA LEU A 55 -15.52 -24.70 15.99
C LEU A 55 -14.03 -24.38 16.15
N ALA A 56 -13.22 -25.34 16.62
CA ALA A 56 -11.78 -25.15 16.72
C ALA A 56 -11.13 -24.95 15.34
N TRP A 57 -11.56 -25.72 14.34
CA TRP A 57 -11.09 -25.58 12.97
C TRP A 57 -11.49 -24.24 12.34
N SER A 58 -12.74 -23.83 12.49
CA SER A 58 -13.22 -22.55 11.94
C SER A 58 -12.52 -21.36 12.58
N ALA A 59 -12.35 -21.36 13.91
CA ALA A 59 -11.60 -20.34 14.63
C ALA A 59 -10.15 -20.25 14.14
N TRP A 60 -9.50 -21.41 13.95
CA TRP A 60 -8.13 -21.47 13.42
C TRP A 60 -8.03 -20.94 11.98
N GLN A 61 -9.00 -21.28 11.13
CA GLN A 61 -9.05 -20.82 9.76
C GLN A 61 -9.30 -19.31 9.68
N GLN A 62 -10.18 -18.77 10.52
CA GLN A 62 -10.45 -17.34 10.61
C GLN A 62 -9.23 -16.56 11.11
N LEU A 63 -8.50 -17.10 12.10
CA LEU A 63 -7.21 -16.55 12.53
C LEU A 63 -6.18 -16.51 11.40
N ARG A 64 -6.10 -17.56 10.57
CA ARG A 64 -5.19 -17.58 9.42
C ARG A 64 -5.58 -16.58 8.34
N LEU A 65 -6.88 -16.42 8.05
CA LEU A 65 -7.37 -15.45 7.07
C LEU A 65 -7.14 -14.01 7.54
N ASN A 66 -7.54 -13.67 8.77
CA ASN A 66 -7.30 -12.35 9.35
C ASN A 66 -5.82 -11.98 9.32
N LYS A 67 -4.92 -12.91 9.62
CA LYS A 67 -3.47 -12.65 9.53
C LYS A 67 -3.02 -12.29 8.12
N ARG A 68 -3.55 -12.96 7.09
CA ARG A 68 -3.21 -12.67 5.69
C ARG A 68 -3.79 -11.34 5.24
N GLU A 69 -5.04 -11.07 5.57
CA GLU A 69 -5.71 -9.81 5.25
C GLU A 69 -5.05 -8.62 5.93
N VAL A 70 -4.61 -8.76 7.18
CA VAL A 70 -3.88 -7.70 7.89
C VAL A 70 -2.53 -7.42 7.23
N ILE A 71 -1.79 -8.45 6.81
CA ILE A 71 -0.51 -8.26 6.10
C ILE A 71 -0.74 -7.58 4.75
N GLN A 72 -1.72 -8.05 3.97
CA GLN A 72 -2.06 -7.45 2.67
C GLN A 72 -2.56 -6.02 2.82
N GLY A 73 -3.41 -5.75 3.81
CA GLY A 73 -3.91 -4.42 4.11
C GLY A 73 -2.82 -3.46 4.55
N HIS A 74 -1.86 -3.91 5.36
CA HIS A 74 -0.70 -3.12 5.73
C HIS A 74 0.12 -2.72 4.51
N THR A 75 0.43 -3.67 3.62
CA THR A 75 1.18 -3.39 2.40
C THR A 75 0.43 -2.46 1.45
N LEU A 76 -0.89 -2.63 1.31
CA LEU A 76 -1.72 -1.71 0.52
C LEU A 76 -1.67 -0.27 1.06
N VAL A 77 -1.70 -0.11 2.39
CA VAL A 77 -1.57 1.20 3.04
C VAL A 77 -0.18 1.81 2.79
N THR A 78 0.89 1.01 2.84
CA THR A 78 2.25 1.49 2.55
C THR A 78 2.41 1.93 1.09
N ILE A 79 1.80 1.21 0.14
CA ILE A 79 1.73 1.60 -1.28
C ILE A 79 1.01 2.94 -1.43
N TRP A 80 -0.16 3.08 -0.81
CA TRP A 80 -0.96 4.29 -0.84
C TRP A 80 -0.23 5.50 -0.25
N ASN A 81 0.40 5.33 0.92
CA ASN A 81 1.20 6.36 1.56
C ASN A 81 2.35 6.84 0.66
N THR A 82 2.96 5.92 -0.09
CA THR A 82 4.01 6.25 -1.06
C THR A 82 3.45 7.04 -2.25
N LYS A 83 2.29 6.68 -2.80
CA LYS A 83 1.60 7.46 -3.85
C LYS A 83 1.24 8.87 -3.39
N VAL A 84 0.69 9.01 -2.19
CA VAL A 84 0.37 10.32 -1.60
C VAL A 84 1.62 11.17 -1.43
N ALA A 85 2.72 10.57 -0.96
CA ALA A 85 4.00 11.27 -0.85
C ALA A 85 4.53 11.71 -2.23
N LEU A 86 4.39 10.87 -3.27
CA LEU A 86 4.79 11.20 -4.64
C LEU A 86 4.01 12.40 -5.19
N ARG A 87 2.68 12.42 -5.06
CA ARG A 87 1.83 13.56 -5.47
C ARG A 87 2.17 14.83 -4.69
N ARG A 88 2.52 14.71 -3.40
CA ARG A 88 2.98 15.84 -2.61
C ARG A 88 4.31 16.39 -3.13
N VAL A 89 5.23 15.53 -3.55
CA VAL A 89 6.49 15.96 -4.18
C VAL A 89 6.21 16.68 -5.49
N GLU A 90 5.36 16.14 -6.35
CA GLU A 90 4.99 16.77 -7.63
C GLU A 90 4.37 18.17 -7.43
N THR A 91 3.40 18.29 -6.53
CA THR A 91 2.73 19.58 -6.25
C THR A 91 3.65 20.60 -5.61
N VAL A 92 4.50 20.19 -4.66
CA VAL A 92 5.48 21.09 -4.04
C VAL A 92 6.56 21.48 -5.04
N PHE A 93 6.99 20.56 -5.90
CA PHE A 93 7.95 20.83 -6.96
C PHE A 93 7.41 21.87 -7.94
N ASP A 94 6.19 21.68 -8.45
CA ASP A 94 5.54 22.60 -9.36
C ASP A 94 5.44 24.02 -8.77
N ARG A 95 5.00 24.10 -7.51
CA ARG A 95 4.89 25.36 -6.78
C ARG A 95 6.24 26.00 -6.46
N TYR A 96 7.30 25.21 -6.27
CA TYR A 96 8.64 25.71 -5.95
C TYR A 96 9.36 26.25 -7.19
N PHE A 97 9.29 25.53 -8.32
CA PHE A 97 10.01 25.88 -9.55
C PHE A 97 9.24 26.84 -10.47
N TRP A 98 7.91 26.70 -10.56
CA TRP A 98 7.08 27.48 -11.48
C TRP A 98 6.14 28.46 -10.76
N GLY A 99 5.98 28.30 -9.44
CA GLY A 99 5.18 29.21 -8.62
C GLY A 99 5.97 30.38 -8.03
N SER A 100 5.32 31.12 -7.14
CA SER A 100 5.83 32.35 -6.54
C SER A 100 6.97 32.17 -5.51
N TYR A 101 7.44 30.94 -5.27
CA TYR A 101 8.51 30.71 -4.29
C TYR A 101 9.91 30.97 -4.88
N TRP A 102 10.06 30.83 -6.19
CA TRP A 102 11.32 31.17 -6.85
C TRP A 102 11.48 32.69 -6.96
N HIS A 103 12.52 33.24 -6.34
CA HIS A 103 12.84 34.66 -6.39
C HIS A 103 14.19 34.83 -7.11
N SER A 104 14.19 35.50 -8.27
CA SER A 104 15.40 35.80 -9.04
C SER A 104 16.30 36.75 -8.24
N GLY A 105 17.57 36.38 -8.00
CA GLY A 105 18.56 37.20 -7.29
C GLY A 105 19.11 36.63 -5.98
N ARG A 106 18.81 35.38 -5.61
CA ARG A 106 19.48 34.69 -4.48
C ARG A 106 20.91 34.31 -4.83
N THR A 107 21.74 33.97 -3.84
CA THR A 107 23.11 33.46 -4.06
C THR A 107 23.13 31.93 -4.21
N PHE A 108 24.18 31.36 -4.82
CA PHE A 108 24.29 29.90 -5.06
C PHE A 108 24.27 29.11 -3.76
N GLU A 109 24.94 29.65 -2.74
CA GLU A 109 24.99 29.11 -1.38
C GLU A 109 23.63 29.21 -0.68
N GLU A 110 22.82 30.23 -0.94
CA GLU A 110 21.42 30.28 -0.48
C GLU A 110 20.55 29.29 -1.25
N VAL A 111 20.65 29.18 -2.58
CA VAL A 111 19.78 28.26 -3.34
C VAL A 111 20.08 26.79 -3.05
N MET A 112 21.37 26.42 -2.95
CA MET A 112 21.79 25.05 -2.62
C MET A 112 21.87 24.76 -1.12
N GLY A 113 22.17 25.77 -0.30
CA GLY A 113 22.21 25.68 1.16
C GLY A 113 20.84 25.81 1.82
N GLU A 114 19.86 26.46 1.18
CA GLU A 114 18.46 26.50 1.62
C GLU A 114 17.59 25.43 0.96
N LEU A 115 18.02 24.76 -0.12
CA LEU A 115 17.34 23.52 -0.53
C LEU A 115 17.22 22.61 0.71
N LYS A 116 18.28 22.59 1.54
CA LYS A 116 18.21 22.14 2.92
C LYS A 116 17.22 22.96 3.76
N GLY A 117 16.11 22.34 4.12
CA GLY A 117 15.03 22.94 4.90
C GLY A 117 13.85 23.46 4.07
N THR A 118 13.95 23.49 2.73
CA THR A 118 12.81 23.85 1.88
C THR A 118 11.65 22.85 2.00
N PRO A 119 10.40 23.30 1.73
CA PRO A 119 9.28 22.37 1.65
C PRO A 119 9.49 21.26 0.61
N LEU A 120 10.30 21.51 -0.42
CA LEU A 120 10.65 20.53 -1.45
C LEU A 120 11.59 19.44 -0.93
N GLU A 121 12.65 19.78 -0.19
CA GLU A 121 13.50 18.76 0.41
C GLU A 121 12.73 17.95 1.46
N GLN A 122 11.90 18.61 2.27
CA GLN A 122 11.05 17.91 3.24
C GLN A 122 10.10 16.90 2.58
N SER A 123 9.51 17.25 1.43
CA SER A 123 8.63 16.34 0.69
C SER A 123 9.43 15.19 0.04
N LEU A 124 10.61 15.47 -0.53
CA LEU A 124 11.51 14.45 -1.08
C LEU A 124 12.03 13.49 0.00
N ASP A 125 12.35 14.00 1.19
CA ASP A 125 12.79 13.17 2.32
C ASP A 125 11.65 12.36 2.92
N ALA A 126 10.43 12.90 2.95
CA ALA A 126 9.25 12.13 3.28
C ALA A 126 9.04 11.00 2.26
N LEU A 127 9.17 11.27 0.96
CA LEU A 127 9.09 10.25 -0.09
C LEU A 127 10.17 9.17 0.09
N LYS A 128 11.43 9.55 0.34
CA LYS A 128 12.52 8.58 0.61
C LYS A 128 12.23 7.70 1.81
N ARG A 129 11.59 8.23 2.86
CA ARG A 129 11.18 7.42 4.04
C ARG A 129 10.10 6.42 3.68
N GLN A 130 9.07 6.84 2.95
CA GLN A 130 8.00 5.93 2.51
C GLN A 130 8.56 4.84 1.57
N CYS A 131 9.45 5.20 0.64
CA CYS A 131 10.09 4.24 -0.25
C CYS A 131 10.98 3.22 0.50
N ARG A 132 11.63 3.61 1.60
CA ARG A 132 12.37 2.66 2.45
C ARG A 132 11.47 1.64 3.13
N GLU A 133 10.29 2.08 3.56
CA GLU A 133 9.32 1.17 4.17
C GLU A 133 8.72 0.24 3.12
N LEU A 134 8.42 0.77 1.93
CA LEU A 134 7.98 -0.01 0.80
C LEU A 134 9.02 -1.06 0.36
N ASP A 135 10.30 -0.70 0.27
CA ASP A 135 11.41 -1.62 -0.02
C ASP A 135 11.57 -2.73 1.04
N ARG A 136 11.16 -2.48 2.30
CA ARG A 136 11.23 -3.49 3.37
C ARG A 136 10.08 -4.49 3.30
N GLU A 137 8.88 -4.00 3.00
CA GLU A 137 7.69 -4.82 2.89
C GLU A 137 7.70 -5.66 1.61
N ILE A 138 8.17 -5.06 0.51
CA ILE A 138 8.21 -5.67 -0.81
C ILE A 138 9.61 -6.18 -1.05
N ARG A 139 9.88 -7.44 -0.70
CA ARG A 139 11.17 -8.13 -0.92
C ARG A 139 11.48 -8.41 -2.39
N ASP A 140 10.96 -7.62 -3.31
CA ASP A 140 11.19 -7.82 -4.73
C ASP A 140 12.44 -7.05 -5.17
N HIS A 141 13.42 -7.77 -5.73
CA HIS A 141 14.70 -7.19 -6.15
C HIS A 141 14.59 -6.34 -7.42
N GLN A 142 13.48 -6.42 -8.14
CA GLN A 142 13.24 -5.66 -9.35
C GLN A 142 12.95 -4.18 -9.08
N HIS A 143 12.35 -3.87 -7.93
CA HIS A 143 11.86 -2.54 -7.62
C HIS A 143 12.70 -1.92 -6.49
N ARG A 144 13.65 -1.05 -6.85
CA ARG A 144 14.46 -0.28 -5.88
C ARG A 144 13.83 1.09 -5.67
N TRP A 145 12.76 1.15 -4.89
CA TRP A 145 11.96 2.38 -4.68
C TRP A 145 12.78 3.52 -4.11
N LEU A 146 13.67 3.22 -3.15
CA LEU A 146 14.58 4.23 -2.60
C LEU A 146 15.56 4.77 -3.65
N ALA A 147 16.00 3.93 -4.60
CA ALA A 147 16.87 4.39 -5.68
C ALA A 147 16.12 5.38 -6.57
N ASN A 148 14.90 5.05 -7.00
CA ASN A 148 14.05 5.95 -7.79
C ASN A 148 13.78 7.28 -7.09
N ALA A 149 13.56 7.28 -5.77
CA ALA A 149 13.36 8.51 -5.00
C ALA A 149 14.64 9.36 -4.87
N ARG A 150 15.82 8.73 -4.74
CA ARG A 150 17.12 9.44 -4.77
C ARG A 150 17.39 10.06 -6.12
N ASP A 151 17.05 9.31 -7.16
CA ASP A 151 17.12 9.71 -8.55
C ASP A 151 16.26 10.93 -8.82
N LEU A 152 14.99 10.95 -8.40
CA LEU A 152 14.13 12.15 -8.45
C LEU A 152 14.77 13.33 -7.70
N SER A 153 15.27 13.10 -6.48
CA SER A 153 15.96 14.13 -5.70
C SER A 153 17.16 14.71 -6.45
N SER A 154 17.94 13.89 -7.17
CA SER A 154 19.10 14.34 -7.93
C SER A 154 18.71 15.22 -9.13
N VAL A 155 17.63 14.87 -9.83
CA VAL A 155 17.11 15.69 -10.94
C VAL A 155 16.57 17.01 -10.41
N ALA A 156 15.87 17.01 -9.27
CA ALA A 156 15.40 18.24 -8.62
C ALA A 156 16.56 19.19 -8.25
N THR A 157 17.65 18.64 -7.69
CA THR A 157 18.85 19.42 -7.38
C THR A 157 19.54 19.94 -8.64
N ALA A 158 19.62 19.14 -9.70
CA ALA A 158 20.16 19.58 -10.99
C ALA A 158 19.32 20.72 -11.59
N MET A 159 17.98 20.61 -11.54
CA MET A 159 17.09 21.67 -12.01
C MET A 159 17.26 22.97 -11.23
N ALA A 160 17.39 22.90 -9.90
CA ALA A 160 17.64 24.07 -9.07
C ALA A 160 18.96 24.77 -9.47
N ARG A 161 19.99 23.98 -9.76
CA ARG A 161 21.30 24.48 -10.20
C ARG A 161 21.24 25.14 -11.58
N GLU A 162 20.61 24.49 -12.57
CA GLU A 162 20.48 25.05 -13.91
C GLU A 162 19.63 26.33 -13.91
N ARG A 163 18.53 26.33 -13.15
CA ARG A 163 17.69 27.52 -13.00
C ARG A 163 18.45 28.68 -12.37
N TYR A 164 19.27 28.40 -11.38
CA TYR A 164 20.13 29.39 -10.76
C TYR A 164 21.17 29.98 -11.72
N GLN A 165 21.81 29.12 -12.54
CA GLN A 165 22.78 29.58 -13.55
C GLN A 165 22.14 30.50 -14.58
N LEU A 166 20.89 30.22 -14.97
CA LEU A 166 20.14 31.10 -15.87
C LEU A 166 19.88 32.48 -15.26
N ASP A 167 19.48 32.54 -13.98
CA ASP A 167 19.25 33.80 -13.29
C ASP A 167 20.55 34.63 -13.13
N LEU A 168 21.71 33.97 -12.98
CA LEU A 168 23.02 34.62 -12.92
C LEU A 168 23.53 35.11 -14.28
N CYS A 169 23.31 34.32 -15.34
CA CYS A 169 23.77 34.63 -16.69
C CYS A 169 22.92 35.70 -17.39
N ASP A 170 21.77 36.08 -16.81
CA ASP A 170 20.91 37.15 -17.31
C ASP A 170 20.90 38.42 -16.41
N PRO A 171 22.04 39.10 -16.17
CA PRO A 171 22.05 40.35 -15.41
C PRO A 171 21.61 41.57 -16.26
N GLN A 172 21.31 41.40 -17.56
CA GLN A 172 21.08 42.50 -18.52
C GLN A 172 19.83 42.37 -19.43
N GLY A 173 18.89 41.46 -19.14
CA GLY A 173 17.60 41.37 -19.84
C GLY A 173 16.61 42.55 -19.63
N ARG A 174 17.12 43.78 -19.48
CA ARG A 174 16.30 45.02 -19.45
C ARG A 174 16.16 45.69 -20.82
N ASP A 175 16.85 45.20 -21.86
CA ASP A 175 16.65 45.66 -23.23
C ASP A 175 16.66 44.49 -24.24
N GLY A 176 15.56 44.35 -24.98
CA GLY A 176 15.59 43.91 -26.37
C GLY A 176 15.85 42.42 -26.66
N GLY A 177 14.83 41.58 -26.44
CA GLY A 177 14.40 40.65 -27.49
C GLY A 177 15.23 39.40 -27.76
N ASN A 178 15.52 38.57 -26.74
CA ASN A 178 15.84 37.15 -26.97
C ASN A 178 15.61 36.22 -25.75
N THR A 179 14.51 36.41 -25.02
CA THR A 179 14.06 35.54 -23.90
C THR A 179 13.49 34.18 -24.35
N ALA A 180 13.68 33.79 -25.62
CA ALA A 180 12.99 32.65 -26.24
C ALA A 180 13.79 31.33 -26.24
N VAL A 181 15.02 31.30 -25.73
CA VAL A 181 15.76 30.05 -25.56
C VAL A 181 15.65 29.64 -24.09
N LEU A 182 14.57 28.96 -23.72
CA LEU A 182 14.65 28.07 -22.56
C LEU A 182 15.88 27.20 -22.79
N ASN A 183 16.87 27.30 -21.89
CA ASN A 183 18.10 26.54 -22.01
C ASN A 183 17.76 25.06 -22.18
N ARG A 184 18.27 24.45 -23.25
CA ARG A 184 18.00 23.06 -23.65
C ARG A 184 18.23 22.08 -22.49
N ASP A 185 19.20 22.38 -21.63
CA ASP A 185 19.53 21.54 -20.48
C ASP A 185 18.43 21.58 -19.41
N LEU A 186 17.82 22.74 -19.15
CA LEU A 186 16.68 22.85 -18.24
C LEU A 186 15.46 22.12 -18.82
N GLU A 187 15.19 22.25 -20.12
CA GLU A 187 14.09 21.55 -20.79
C GLU A 187 14.26 20.02 -20.69
N VAL A 188 15.47 19.52 -20.94
CA VAL A 188 15.80 18.09 -20.77
C VAL A 188 15.54 17.66 -19.33
N LEU A 189 15.95 18.44 -18.33
CA LEU A 189 15.71 18.09 -16.94
C LEU A 189 14.22 18.06 -16.59
N VAL A 190 13.43 19.02 -17.06
CA VAL A 190 11.96 19.03 -16.86
C VAL A 190 11.32 17.81 -17.52
N TYR A 191 11.75 17.46 -18.73
CA TYR A 191 11.29 16.25 -19.40
C TYR A 191 11.65 14.99 -18.60
N THR A 192 12.91 14.86 -18.17
CA THR A 192 13.36 13.70 -17.38
C THR A 192 12.62 13.60 -16.04
N TRP A 193 12.32 14.72 -15.39
CA TRP A 193 11.51 14.76 -14.18
C TRP A 193 10.11 14.23 -14.42
N SER A 194 9.40 14.75 -15.43
CA SER A 194 8.04 14.31 -15.76
C SER A 194 7.98 12.84 -16.19
N ALA A 195 8.96 12.37 -16.97
CA ALA A 195 9.07 10.98 -17.38
C ALA A 195 9.30 10.05 -16.18
N ARG A 196 10.19 10.45 -15.26
CA ARG A 196 10.47 9.68 -14.03
C ARG A 196 9.26 9.63 -13.10
N LEU A 197 8.58 10.76 -12.87
CA LEU A 197 7.34 10.80 -12.09
C LEU A 197 6.28 9.84 -12.65
N ARG A 198 6.02 9.91 -13.97
CA ARG A 198 5.05 9.01 -14.62
C ARG A 198 5.46 7.54 -14.52
N SER A 199 6.74 7.24 -14.72
CA SER A 199 7.24 5.87 -14.58
C SER A 199 7.08 5.34 -13.16
N PHE A 200 7.33 6.18 -12.16
CA PHE A 200 7.18 5.83 -10.75
C PHE A 200 5.71 5.56 -10.42
N ASP A 201 4.81 6.47 -10.83
CA ASP A 201 3.38 6.33 -10.61
C ASP A 201 2.83 5.06 -11.28
N HIS A 202 3.29 4.77 -12.51
CA HIS A 202 2.92 3.54 -13.21
C HIS A 202 3.37 2.27 -12.49
N GLN A 203 4.61 2.25 -11.98
CA GLN A 203 5.12 1.12 -11.19
C GLN A 203 4.31 0.94 -9.90
N LEU A 204 3.90 2.03 -9.24
CA LEU A 204 3.05 1.95 -8.05
C LEU A 204 1.62 1.48 -8.39
N ASP A 205 1.08 1.83 -9.55
CA ASP A 205 -0.20 1.33 -10.06
C ASP A 205 -0.17 -0.17 -10.38
N GLU A 206 0.87 -0.63 -11.06
CA GLU A 206 1.08 -2.06 -11.33
C GLU A 206 1.19 -2.85 -10.03
N LEU A 207 1.92 -2.29 -9.06
CA LEU A 207 2.09 -2.93 -7.77
C LEU A 207 0.80 -2.95 -6.95
N GLU A 208 0.00 -1.88 -6.96
CA GLU A 208 -1.34 -1.89 -6.33
C GLU A 208 -2.24 -2.97 -6.94
N ARG A 209 -2.24 -3.10 -8.28
CA ARG A 209 -3.03 -4.14 -8.97
C ARG A 209 -2.59 -5.55 -8.63
N ALA A 210 -1.31 -5.77 -8.33
CA ALA A 210 -0.81 -7.10 -7.95
C ALA A 210 -1.30 -7.54 -6.55
N TYR A 211 -1.69 -6.60 -5.69
CA TYR A 211 -2.15 -6.85 -4.32
C TYR A 211 -3.68 -6.80 -4.14
N HIS A 212 -4.42 -6.38 -5.17
CA HIS A 212 -5.88 -6.28 -5.20
C HIS A 212 -6.54 -7.46 -5.94
#